data_AF-A0A353WIN0-F1
#
_entry.id   AF-A0A353WIN0-F1
#
_cell.length_a   1.000
_cell.length_b   1.000
_cell.length_c   1.000
_cell.angle_alpha   90.00
_cell.angle_beta   90.00
_cell.angle_gamma   90.00
#
_symmetry.space_group_name_H-M   'P 1'
#
loop_
_entity.id
_entity.type
_entity.pdbx_description
1 polymer ?
#
loop_
_entity_poly.entity_id
_entity_poly.type
_entity_poly.pdbx_seq_one_letter_code
_entity_poly.pdbx_strand_id
1 'polypeptide(L)'
;MQAEINIKSLYSDYVKTLETYIMFRIKQEMIRLTPELKAKNRAPINLSIGAPAEPPPEFVINALKKALDEPGAHSYSIPKGETFFLEAVAARMKKRFNVELDPKTEIFSLIGSKEGLFNMTQVMVNPG
;
A
#
# COMPACT_ATOMS: atom_id res chain seq x y z
N MET A 1 -23.16 13.47 33.61
CA MET A 1 -23.21 13.85 32.18
C MET A 1 -21.77 14.06 31.73
N GLN A 2 -21.13 13.05 31.12
CA GLN A 2 -19.79 13.22 30.56
C GLN A 2 -19.92 14.10 29.31
N ALA A 3 -19.18 15.19 29.25
CA ALA A 3 -19.11 16.02 28.04
C ALA A 3 -18.56 15.15 26.90
N GLU A 4 -19.30 15.05 25.80
CA GLU A 4 -18.83 14.38 24.59
C GLU A 4 -17.59 15.13 24.06
N ILE A 5 -16.44 14.43 24.04
CA ILE A 5 -15.21 14.98 23.48
C ILE A 5 -15.37 15.05 21.96
N ASN A 6 -15.29 16.25 21.39
CA ASN A 6 -15.18 16.43 19.94
C ASN A 6 -13.78 15.98 19.48
N ILE A 7 -13.61 14.71 19.11
CA ILE A 7 -12.32 14.12 18.71
C ILE A 7 -11.65 14.91 17.57
N LYS A 8 -12.42 15.55 16.68
CA LYS A 8 -11.84 16.30 15.55
C LYS A 8 -11.10 17.57 16.00
N SER A 9 -11.39 18.11 17.18
CA SER A 9 -10.64 19.25 17.70
C SER A 9 -9.20 18.87 18.08
N LEU A 10 -8.94 17.58 18.30
CA LEU A 10 -7.62 17.05 18.66
C LEU A 10 -6.70 16.82 17.45
N TYR A 11 -7.22 16.90 16.22
CA TYR A 11 -6.42 16.68 15.01
C TYR A 11 -5.52 17.88 14.71
N SER A 12 -4.35 17.62 14.12
CA SER A 12 -3.48 18.67 13.61
C SER A 12 -4.14 19.41 12.44
N ASP A 13 -3.72 20.65 12.18
CA ASP A 13 -4.30 21.42 11.08
C ASP A 13 -4.05 20.77 9.73
N TYR A 14 -2.89 20.13 9.54
CA TYR A 14 -2.62 19.31 8.36
C TYR A 14 -3.67 18.21 8.17
N VAL A 15 -3.96 17.41 9.20
CA VAL A 15 -4.95 16.32 9.10
C VAL A 15 -6.35 16.86 8.80
N LYS A 16 -6.70 18.05 9.31
CA LYS A 16 -7.98 18.71 8.99
C LYS A 16 -8.11 19.10 7.52
N THR A 17 -7.01 19.29 6.79
CA THR A 17 -7.03 19.59 5.35
C THR A 17 -7.19 18.35 4.47
N LEU A 18 -6.99 17.14 5.01
CA LEU A 18 -7.02 15.92 4.21
C LEU A 18 -8.45 15.61 3.73
N GLU A 19 -8.61 15.42 2.44
CA GLU A 19 -9.87 15.04 1.84
C GLU A 19 -10.11 13.52 1.84
N THR A 20 -11.37 13.14 1.74
CA THR A 20 -11.75 11.74 1.50
C THR A 20 -11.22 11.27 0.16
N TYR A 21 -10.45 10.18 0.19
CA TYR A 21 -9.96 9.47 -0.99
C TYR A 21 -11.07 9.23 -2.02
N ILE A 22 -10.86 9.71 -3.25
CA ILE A 22 -11.86 9.77 -4.30
C ILE A 22 -12.53 8.41 -4.59
N MET A 23 -11.78 7.31 -4.56
CA MET A 23 -12.35 5.98 -4.82
C MET A 23 -13.37 5.56 -3.76
N PHE A 24 -13.26 6.04 -2.51
CA PHE A 24 -14.32 5.81 -1.53
C PHE A 24 -15.58 6.60 -1.86
N ARG A 25 -15.47 7.82 -2.36
CA ARG A 25 -16.63 8.60 -2.83
C ARG A 25 -17.32 7.90 -4.00
N ILE A 26 -16.55 7.41 -4.97
CA ILE A 26 -17.07 6.63 -6.12
C ILE A 26 -17.76 5.35 -5.62
N LYS A 27 -17.14 4.63 -4.68
CA LYS A 27 -17.74 3.43 -4.07
C LYS A 27 -19.04 3.75 -3.34
N GLN A 28 -19.13 4.87 -2.62
CA GLN A 28 -20.35 5.31 -1.96
C GLN A 28 -21.48 5.56 -2.95
N GLU A 29 -21.21 6.26 -4.06
CA GLU A 29 -22.20 6.47 -5.12
C GLU A 29 -22.63 5.16 -5.77
N MET A 30 -21.68 4.25 -6.02
CA MET A 30 -22.00 2.93 -6.55
C MET A 30 -22.95 2.16 -5.61
N ILE A 31 -22.67 2.16 -4.30
CA ILE A 31 -23.52 1.52 -3.29
C ILE A 31 -24.92 2.15 -3.28
N ARG A 32 -25.00 3.48 -3.33
CA ARG A 32 -26.27 4.24 -3.33
C ARG A 32 -27.15 3.90 -4.53
N LEU A 33 -26.57 3.75 -5.72
CA LEU A 33 -27.30 3.49 -6.96
C LEU A 33 -27.66 2.01 -7.17
N THR A 34 -26.93 1.09 -6.53
CA THR A 34 -27.07 -0.36 -6.76
C THR A 34 -28.50 -0.90 -6.58
N PRO A 35 -29.26 -0.54 -5.52
CA PRO A 35 -30.62 -1.05 -5.33
C PRO A 35 -31.57 -0.66 -6.47
N GLU A 36 -31.58 0.61 -6.87
CA GLU A 36 -32.43 1.12 -7.94
C GLU A 36 -32.11 0.46 -9.29
N LEU A 37 -30.82 0.32 -9.58
CA LEU A 37 -30.35 -0.31 -10.82
C LEU A 37 -30.69 -1.81 -10.87
N LYS A 38 -30.58 -2.53 -9.74
CA LYS A 38 -31.00 -3.93 -9.64
C LYS A 38 -32.51 -4.08 -9.87
N ALA A 39 -33.34 -3.20 -9.31
CA ALA A 39 -34.79 -3.22 -9.54
C ALA A 39 -35.16 -3.02 -11.03
N LYS A 40 -34.30 -2.35 -11.80
CA LYS A 40 -34.44 -2.14 -13.25
C LYS A 40 -33.77 -3.23 -14.10
N ASN A 41 -33.31 -4.34 -13.52
CA ASN A 41 -32.51 -5.38 -14.19
C ASN A 41 -31.21 -4.84 -14.85
N ARG A 42 -30.57 -3.85 -14.22
CA ARG A 42 -29.34 -3.18 -14.70
C ARG A 42 -28.23 -3.20 -13.65
N ALA A 43 -27.91 -4.37 -13.08
CA ALA A 43 -26.92 -4.48 -12.00
C ALA A 43 -25.55 -3.85 -12.39
N PRO A 44 -24.95 -3.00 -11.54
CA PRO A 44 -23.72 -2.30 -11.86
C PRO A 44 -22.49 -3.24 -11.85
N ILE A 45 -21.54 -2.98 -12.75
CA ILE A 45 -20.21 -3.61 -12.75
C ILE A 45 -19.33 -2.85 -11.76
N ASN A 46 -18.72 -3.57 -10.81
CA ASN A 46 -17.87 -2.95 -9.80
C ASN A 46 -16.51 -2.56 -10.38
N LEU A 47 -16.36 -1.28 -10.71
CA LEU A 47 -15.09 -0.66 -11.13
C LEU A 47 -14.65 0.45 -10.17
N SER A 48 -15.17 0.44 -8.94
CA SER A 48 -15.02 1.55 -7.97
C SER A 48 -13.70 1.53 -7.20
N ILE A 49 -12.95 0.41 -7.21
CA ILE A 49 -11.70 0.25 -6.47
C ILE A 49 -10.67 -0.44 -7.34
N GLY A 50 -9.47 0.15 -7.44
CA GLY A 50 -8.32 -0.43 -8.16
C GLY A 50 -7.56 -1.49 -7.36
N ALA A 51 -8.25 -2.46 -6.77
CA ALA A 51 -7.62 -3.59 -6.09
C ALA A 51 -7.56 -4.81 -7.04
N PRO A 52 -6.46 -5.57 -7.07
CA PRO A 52 -6.41 -6.83 -7.83
C PRO A 52 -7.54 -7.77 -7.40
N ALA A 53 -8.20 -8.39 -8.39
CA ALA A 53 -9.30 -9.33 -8.13
C ALA A 53 -8.80 -10.74 -7.79
N GLU A 54 -7.67 -11.13 -8.36
CA GLU A 54 -7.11 -12.47 -8.21
C GLU A 54 -6.26 -12.59 -6.94
N PRO A 55 -6.24 -13.78 -6.30
CA PRO A 55 -5.35 -14.04 -5.19
C PRO A 55 -3.88 -14.03 -5.64
N PRO A 56 -2.93 -13.85 -4.70
CA PRO A 56 -1.51 -14.03 -5.01
C PRO A 56 -1.23 -15.44 -5.57
N PRO A 57 -0.27 -15.60 -6.49
CA PRO A 57 0.11 -16.91 -7.01
C PRO A 57 0.55 -17.89 -5.91
N GLU A 58 0.23 -19.17 -6.08
CA GLU A 58 0.47 -20.20 -5.06
C GLU A 58 1.93 -20.30 -4.61
N PHE A 59 2.87 -20.16 -5.55
CA PHE A 59 4.31 -20.22 -5.22
C PHE A 59 4.73 -19.10 -4.25
N VAL A 60 4.10 -17.92 -4.31
CA VAL A 60 4.37 -16.80 -3.40
C VAL A 60 3.84 -17.12 -2.00
N ILE A 61 2.62 -17.67 -1.93
CA ILE A 61 1.99 -18.08 -0.67
C ILE A 61 2.84 -19.16 0.01
N ASN A 62 3.31 -20.15 -0.75
CA ASN A 62 4.15 -21.23 -0.22
C ASN A 62 5.54 -20.73 0.22
N ALA A 63 6.14 -19.78 -0.51
CA ALA A 63 7.39 -19.15 -0.11
C ALA A 63 7.24 -18.37 1.21
N LEU A 64 6.14 -17.63 1.37
CA LEU A 64 5.85 -16.92 2.62
C LEU A 64 5.68 -17.90 3.78
N LYS A 65 4.89 -18.96 3.61
CA LYS A 65 4.70 -19.99 4.65
C LYS A 65 6.04 -20.57 5.10
N LYS A 66 6.90 -20.94 4.15
CA LYS A 66 8.24 -21.46 4.45
C LYS A 66 9.08 -20.43 5.22
N ALA A 67 9.04 -19.16 4.81
CA ALA A 67 9.80 -18.09 5.48
C ALA A 67 9.39 -17.89 6.95
N LEU A 68 8.16 -18.23 7.32
CA LEU A 68 7.70 -18.16 8.72
C LEU A 68 8.32 -19.23 9.62
N ASP A 69 8.77 -20.35 9.04
CA ASP A 69 9.43 -21.44 9.76
C ASP A 69 10.96 -21.22 9.92
N GLU A 70 11.52 -20.20 9.26
CA GLU A 70 12.95 -19.91 9.32
C GLU A 70 13.37 -19.42 10.72
N PRO A 71 14.42 -20.00 11.32
CA PRO A 71 14.93 -19.56 12.62
C PRO A 71 15.27 -18.07 12.60
N GLY A 72 14.69 -17.31 13.54
CA GLY A 72 14.92 -15.87 13.66
C GLY A 72 14.04 -15.00 12.76
N ALA A 73 13.10 -15.55 12.00
CA ALA A 73 12.18 -14.77 11.15
C ALA A 73 11.35 -13.71 11.92
N HIS A 74 11.17 -13.89 13.23
CA HIS A 74 10.49 -12.95 14.12
C HIS A 74 11.39 -11.84 14.68
N SER A 75 12.69 -11.92 14.45
CA SER A 75 13.66 -10.95 14.95
C SER A 75 13.64 -9.67 14.12
N TYR A 76 14.35 -8.65 14.59
CA TYR A 76 14.54 -7.42 13.83
C TYR A 76 15.20 -7.70 12.48
N SER A 77 14.61 -7.16 11.41
CA SER A 77 15.19 -7.15 10.07
C SER A 77 16.21 -6.03 9.92
N ILE A 78 17.10 -6.15 8.93
CA ILE A 78 18.02 -5.09 8.54
C ILE A 78 17.22 -3.89 8.00
N PRO A 79 17.40 -2.65 8.50
CA PRO A 79 16.60 -1.50 8.08
C PRO A 79 16.58 -1.22 6.57
N LYS A 80 17.69 -1.51 5.89
CA LYS A 80 17.84 -1.36 4.43
C LYS A 80 17.15 -2.47 3.64
N GLY A 81 16.89 -3.61 4.28
CA GLY A 81 16.45 -4.86 3.68
C GLY A 81 17.55 -5.93 3.73
N GLU A 82 17.11 -7.18 3.77
CA GLU A 82 18.01 -8.34 3.77
C GLU A 82 18.79 -8.46 2.45
N THR A 83 20.05 -8.90 2.51
CA THR A 83 20.93 -8.99 1.33
C THR A 83 20.31 -9.78 0.18
N PHE A 84 19.70 -10.94 0.48
CA PHE A 84 19.05 -11.78 -0.53
C PHE A 84 17.88 -11.07 -1.22
N PHE A 85 17.18 -10.19 -0.51
CA PHE A 85 16.09 -9.40 -1.08
C PHE A 85 16.63 -8.32 -2.01
N LEU A 86 17.67 -7.60 -1.60
CA LEU A 86 18.30 -6.55 -2.42
C LEU A 86 18.87 -7.12 -3.72
N GLU A 87 19.56 -8.26 -3.66
CA GLU A 87 20.07 -8.97 -4.83
C GLU A 87 18.95 -9.44 -5.77
N ALA A 88 17.85 -9.98 -5.22
CA ALA A 88 16.69 -10.39 -6.01
C ALA A 88 16.04 -9.21 -6.74
N VAL A 89 15.98 -8.03 -6.11
CA VAL A 89 15.48 -6.80 -6.74
C VAL A 89 16.40 -6.37 -7.88
N ALA A 90 17.72 -6.32 -7.67
CA ALA A 90 18.69 -5.98 -8.71
C ALA A 90 18.58 -6.93 -9.92
N ALA A 91 18.53 -8.24 -9.66
CA ALA A 91 18.36 -9.25 -10.70
C ALA A 91 17.04 -9.08 -11.47
N ARG A 92 15.94 -8.76 -10.78
CA ARG A 92 14.65 -8.48 -11.43
C ARG A 92 14.72 -7.24 -12.30
N MET A 93 15.36 -6.17 -11.83
CA MET A 93 15.49 -4.91 -12.59
C MET A 93 16.28 -5.13 -13.88
N LYS A 94 17.39 -5.89 -13.82
CA LYS A 94 18.15 -6.28 -15.00
C LYS A 94 17.33 -7.15 -15.94
N LYS A 95 16.69 -8.21 -15.43
CA LYS A 95 15.92 -9.16 -16.27
C LYS A 95 14.72 -8.51 -16.95
N ARG A 96 13.96 -7.68 -16.23
CA ARG A 96 12.67 -7.15 -16.71
C ARG A 96 12.81 -5.85 -17.50
N PHE A 97 13.79 -5.02 -17.15
CA PHE A 97 13.94 -3.65 -17.65
C PHE A 97 15.34 -3.36 -18.20
N ASN A 98 16.27 -4.30 -18.15
CA ASN A 98 17.68 -4.12 -18.52
C ASN A 98 18.40 -2.99 -17.74
N VAL A 99 17.95 -2.72 -16.50
CA VAL A 99 18.57 -1.75 -15.61
C VAL A 99 19.52 -2.47 -14.65
N GLU A 100 20.79 -2.09 -14.66
CA GLU A 100 21.78 -2.54 -13.68
C GLU A 100 21.71 -1.66 -12.44
N LEU A 101 21.67 -2.29 -11.26
CA LEU A 101 21.65 -1.62 -9.97
C LEU A 101 22.64 -2.31 -9.03
N ASP A 102 23.41 -1.53 -8.27
CA ASP A 102 24.19 -2.02 -7.15
C ASP A 102 23.27 -2.24 -5.94
N PRO A 103 23.05 -3.49 -5.49
CA PRO A 103 22.19 -3.78 -4.35
C PRO A 103 22.68 -3.14 -3.05
N LYS A 104 23.97 -2.81 -2.95
CA LYS A 104 24.56 -2.20 -1.74
C LYS A 104 24.33 -0.70 -1.66
N THR A 105 24.05 0.00 -2.76
CA THR A 105 24.01 1.47 -2.77
C THR A 105 22.71 2.01 -3.35
N GLU A 106 22.06 1.31 -4.27
CA GLU A 106 20.94 1.85 -5.07
C GLU A 106 19.57 1.24 -4.74
N ILE A 107 19.48 0.34 -3.75
CA ILE A 107 18.24 -0.36 -3.39
C ILE A 107 17.96 -0.19 -1.89
N PHE A 108 16.70 0.09 -1.54
CA PHE A 108 16.21 0.16 -0.16
C PHE A 108 14.82 -0.48 -0.07
N SER A 109 14.57 -1.34 0.93
CA SER A 109 13.28 -2.00 1.12
C SER A 109 12.23 -1.06 1.69
N LEU A 110 10.99 -1.14 1.18
CA LEU A 110 9.86 -0.33 1.63
C LEU A 110 8.69 -1.22 2.04
N ILE A 111 7.83 -0.72 2.94
CA ILE A 111 6.57 -1.38 3.31
C ILE A 111 5.48 -0.93 2.33
N GLY A 112 5.79 -1.04 1.03
CA GLY A 112 4.95 -0.59 -0.07
C GLY A 112 5.20 0.85 -0.51
N SER A 113 4.78 1.15 -1.75
CA SER A 113 5.07 2.44 -2.41
C SER A 113 4.45 3.65 -1.73
N LYS A 114 3.32 3.51 -1.03
CA LYS A 114 2.65 4.62 -0.34
C LYS A 114 3.51 5.19 0.78
N GLU A 115 4.11 4.31 1.59
CA GLU A 115 4.99 4.71 2.68
C GLU A 115 6.28 5.31 2.13
N GLY A 116 6.90 4.66 1.14
CA GLY A 116 8.11 5.20 0.50
C GLY A 116 7.92 6.57 -0.13
N LEU A 117 6.81 6.81 -0.85
CA LEU A 117 6.51 8.13 -1.41
C LEU A 117 6.34 9.17 -0.30
N PHE A 118 5.61 8.84 0.76
CA PHE A 118 5.44 9.74 1.90
C PHE A 118 6.79 10.10 2.52
N ASN A 119 7.60 9.11 2.89
CA ASN A 119 8.90 9.36 3.52
C ASN A 119 9.89 10.07 2.61
N MET A 120 9.89 9.75 1.31
CA MET A 120 10.71 10.46 0.33
C MET A 120 10.36 11.95 0.29
N THR A 121 9.07 12.32 0.32
CA THR A 121 8.69 13.74 0.38
C THR A 121 9.16 14.42 1.65
N GLN A 122 9.13 13.74 2.81
CA GLN A 122 9.59 14.30 4.08
C GLN A 122 11.09 14.60 4.08
N VAL A 123 11.89 13.80 3.37
CA VAL A 123 13.35 13.97 3.30
C VAL A 123 13.78 14.96 2.21
N MET A 124 13.05 15.03 1.10
CA MET A 124 13.45 15.80 -0.08
C MET A 124 12.85 17.20 -0.16
N VAL A 125 11.76 17.49 0.58
CA VAL A 125 10.98 18.72 0.42
C VAL A 125 10.99 19.53 1.72
N ASN A 126 11.41 20.80 1.62
CA ASN A 126 11.27 21.79 2.68
C ASN A 126 9.97 22.58 2.51
N PRO A 127 9.45 23.21 3.57
CA PRO A 127 8.34 24.17 3.43
C PRO A 127 8.70 25.34 2.51
N GLY A 128 7.77 25.73 1.63
CA GLY A 128 7.91 26.87 0.70
C GLY A 128 7.58 26.48 -0.73
#